data_AF-A0A437QEB3-F1
#
_entry.id   AF-A0A437QEB3-F1
#
_cell.length_a   1.000
_cell.length_b   1.000
_cell.length_c   1.000
_cell.angle_alpha   90.00
_cell.angle_beta   90.00
_cell.angle_gamma   90.00
#
_symmetry.space_group_name_H-M   'P 1'
#
loop_
_entity.id
_entity.type
_entity.pdbx_description
1 polymer ?
#
loop_
_entity_poly.entity_id
_entity_poly.type
_entity_poly.pdbx_seq_one_letter_code
_entity_poly.pdbx_strand_id
1 'polypeptide(L)'
;MKKGLLALGAAVALSSVAPANAALAPASPGLINDTTLNITWLQDANLVKTSCDANNALWQAFDPSTSTGNTRSKAQICADNGRLNWYEAEDWVAVLNSQSYLGYNDWRQPETTQPDASCSLVDGSSQNYGYRCTGSELGHLFNVSLGNPNEVDNSCFGVYPHCLQNTGPFSNMQSFTYWSGTEYAPLPTFAFYFGTDNGYQDEDVKDVSNLFVWPVRGGQSAVAPTTAQAIPALGGFGLVALGALLAGLAGWRIRLFG
;
A
#
# COMPACT_ATOMS: atom_id res chain seq x y z
N MET A 1 39.74 3.12 59.46
CA MET A 1 38.44 2.91 58.76
C MET A 1 37.88 4.25 58.31
N LYS A 2 38.13 4.69 57.06
CA LYS A 2 37.33 5.72 56.39
C LYS A 2 37.26 5.34 54.91
N LYS A 3 36.05 5.05 54.44
CA LYS A 3 35.69 4.48 53.14
C LYS A 3 35.78 5.57 52.06
N GLY A 4 36.35 5.22 50.90
CA GLY A 4 36.24 6.02 49.69
C GLY A 4 34.85 5.88 49.06
N LEU A 5 34.34 6.97 48.48
CA LEU A 5 33.19 6.95 47.58
C LEU A 5 33.71 7.10 46.15
N LEU A 6 33.55 6.06 45.34
CA LEU A 6 33.58 6.10 43.89
C LEU A 6 32.15 6.39 43.42
N ALA A 7 31.94 7.51 42.74
CA ALA A 7 30.69 7.81 42.06
C ALA A 7 30.72 7.16 40.66
N LEU A 8 29.93 6.10 40.46
CA LEU A 8 29.61 5.60 39.12
C LEU A 8 28.45 6.44 38.56
N GLY A 9 28.73 7.23 37.52
CA GLY A 9 27.69 7.85 36.69
C GLY A 9 27.08 6.81 35.76
N ALA A 10 25.81 6.45 36.00
CA ALA A 10 25.03 5.65 35.06
C ALA A 10 24.46 6.57 33.97
N ALA A 11 24.96 6.44 32.75
CA ALA A 11 24.33 7.06 31.57
C ALA A 11 23.13 6.20 31.17
N VAL A 12 21.92 6.69 31.48
CA VAL A 12 20.67 6.11 30.98
C VAL A 12 20.50 6.57 29.53
N ALA A 13 20.63 5.63 28.58
CA ALA A 13 20.23 5.87 27.21
C ALA A 13 18.69 5.82 27.14
N LEU A 14 18.05 6.97 27.05
CA LEU A 14 16.63 7.06 26.70
C LEU A 14 16.49 6.73 25.20
N SER A 15 16.13 5.49 24.89
CA SER A 15 15.55 5.15 23.61
C SER A 15 14.15 5.76 23.55
N SER A 16 14.00 6.89 22.87
CA SER A 16 12.69 7.45 22.53
C SER A 16 12.01 6.52 21.54
N VAL A 17 11.05 5.73 22.00
CA VAL A 17 10.08 5.07 21.12
C VAL A 17 9.21 6.20 20.56
N ALA A 18 9.45 6.60 19.32
CA ALA A 18 8.53 7.47 18.61
C ALA A 18 7.16 6.78 18.53
N PRO A 19 6.04 7.48 18.73
CA PRO A 19 4.73 6.88 18.49
C PRO A 19 4.65 6.48 17.00
N ALA A 20 4.28 5.23 16.74
CA ALA A 20 4.05 4.73 15.39
C ALA A 20 2.76 5.37 14.83
N ASN A 21 2.87 6.56 14.26
CA ASN A 21 1.76 7.28 13.63
C ASN A 21 1.84 7.24 12.10
N ALA A 22 2.08 6.05 11.53
CA ALA A 22 2.03 5.88 10.08
C ALA A 22 0.98 4.84 9.69
N ALA A 23 -0.27 5.29 9.49
CA ALA A 23 -1.32 4.46 8.87
C ALA A 23 -0.87 4.01 7.47
N LEU A 24 -0.23 4.90 6.70
CA LEU A 24 0.38 4.58 5.40
C LEU A 24 1.90 4.71 5.49
N ALA A 25 2.63 3.64 5.17
CA ALA A 25 4.09 3.59 5.24
C ALA A 25 4.69 3.07 3.91
N PRO A 26 5.82 3.63 3.44
CA PRO A 26 6.54 3.06 2.30
C PRO A 26 6.98 1.62 2.59
N ALA A 27 6.79 0.71 1.63
CA ALA A 27 7.32 -0.64 1.66
C ALA A 27 8.45 -0.79 0.62
N SER A 28 8.55 -1.95 -0.04
CA SER A 28 9.35 -2.10 -1.26
C SER A 28 8.89 -1.11 -2.35
N PRO A 29 9.76 -0.76 -3.32
CA PRO A 29 9.38 0.18 -4.39
C PRO A 29 8.08 -0.21 -5.09
N GLY A 30 7.15 0.73 -5.23
CA GLY A 30 5.83 0.51 -5.83
C GLY A 30 4.77 0.00 -4.84
N LEU A 31 5.07 -0.12 -3.55
CA LEU A 31 4.14 -0.64 -2.53
C LEU A 31 4.01 0.31 -1.34
N ILE A 32 2.78 0.47 -0.86
CA ILE A 32 2.43 1.23 0.34
C ILE A 32 1.72 0.31 1.33
N ASN A 33 2.30 0.16 2.51
CA ASN A 33 1.71 -0.57 3.62
C ASN A 33 0.64 0.27 4.31
N ASP A 34 -0.58 -0.26 4.46
CA ASP A 34 -1.59 0.25 5.39
C ASP A 34 -1.51 -0.55 6.69
N THR A 35 -0.96 0.06 7.73
CA THR A 35 -0.72 -0.61 9.02
C THR A 35 -1.97 -0.70 9.88
N THR A 36 -3.00 0.10 9.59
CA THR A 36 -4.29 0.07 10.30
C THR A 36 -5.14 -1.09 9.79
N LEU A 37 -5.25 -1.23 8.47
CA LEU A 37 -6.02 -2.29 7.83
C LEU A 37 -5.26 -3.61 7.72
N ASN A 38 -3.96 -3.59 8.01
CA ASN A 38 -3.05 -4.71 7.80
C ASN A 38 -3.06 -5.22 6.34
N ILE A 39 -2.92 -4.31 5.38
CA ILE A 39 -2.84 -4.62 3.95
C ILE A 39 -1.68 -3.88 3.28
N THR A 40 -1.35 -4.25 2.05
CA THR A 40 -0.46 -3.49 1.18
C THR A 40 -1.21 -3.08 -0.08
N TRP A 41 -1.17 -1.78 -0.38
CA TRP A 41 -1.62 -1.18 -1.62
C TRP A 41 -0.52 -1.18 -2.67
N LEU A 42 -0.90 -1.37 -3.93
CA LEU A 42 -0.08 -0.87 -5.02
C LEU A 42 0.02 0.66 -4.93
N GLN A 43 1.22 1.20 -5.11
CA GLN A 43 1.42 2.66 -5.09
C GLN A 43 0.76 3.33 -6.31
N ASP A 44 0.73 2.64 -7.45
CA ASP A 44 0.08 3.08 -8.67
C ASP A 44 -1.40 2.68 -8.66
N ALA A 45 -2.26 3.68 -8.45
CA ALA A 45 -3.71 3.53 -8.41
C ALA A 45 -4.36 3.41 -9.81
N ASN A 46 -3.59 3.38 -10.89
CA ASN A 46 -4.08 3.05 -12.23
C ASN A 46 -3.03 2.23 -13.02
N LEU A 47 -2.58 1.13 -12.40
CA LEU A 47 -1.56 0.26 -12.98
C LEU A 47 -1.96 -0.31 -14.36
N VAL A 48 -3.27 -0.48 -14.64
CA VAL A 48 -3.75 -0.94 -15.95
C VAL A 48 -3.32 0.05 -17.04
N LYS A 49 -3.59 1.34 -16.85
CA LYS A 49 -3.20 2.39 -17.81
C LYS A 49 -1.69 2.53 -17.93
N THR A 50 -0.99 2.57 -16.81
CA THR A 50 0.48 2.60 -16.78
C THR A 50 1.08 1.42 -17.55
N SER A 51 0.53 0.22 -17.35
CA SER A 51 1.01 -0.98 -18.02
C SER A 51 0.73 -0.97 -19.52
N CYS A 52 -0.44 -0.48 -19.93
CA CYS A 52 -0.73 -0.32 -21.35
C CYS A 52 0.19 0.70 -22.03
N ASP A 53 0.35 1.89 -21.45
CA ASP A 53 1.16 2.95 -22.04
C ASP A 53 2.62 2.52 -22.20
N ALA A 54 3.13 1.80 -21.22
CA ALA A 54 4.46 1.20 -21.27
C ALA A 54 4.53 -0.06 -22.16
N ASN A 55 3.38 -0.59 -22.58
CA ASN A 55 3.24 -1.86 -23.30
C ASN A 55 4.02 -3.01 -22.64
N ASN A 56 3.98 -3.06 -21.30
CA ASN A 56 4.85 -3.92 -20.48
C ASN A 56 4.38 -5.39 -20.44
N ALA A 57 5.13 -6.26 -19.76
CA ALA A 57 4.82 -7.69 -19.66
C ALA A 57 3.46 -8.00 -19.02
N LEU A 58 3.03 -7.22 -18.01
CA LEU A 58 1.71 -7.38 -17.40
C LEU A 58 0.63 -7.10 -18.43
N TRP A 59 0.76 -5.97 -19.14
CA TRP A 59 -0.16 -5.64 -20.20
C TRP A 59 -0.16 -6.75 -21.24
N GLN A 60 0.98 -7.19 -21.76
CA GLN A 60 1.05 -8.28 -22.74
C GLN A 60 0.34 -9.56 -22.29
N ALA A 61 0.47 -9.94 -21.02
CA ALA A 61 -0.17 -11.13 -20.46
C ALA A 61 -1.70 -10.99 -20.29
N PHE A 62 -2.23 -9.77 -20.22
CA PHE A 62 -3.67 -9.53 -20.10
C PHE A 62 -4.40 -9.78 -21.44
N ASP A 63 -5.37 -10.70 -21.39
CA ASP A 63 -6.28 -11.02 -22.50
C ASP A 63 -7.75 -10.83 -22.08
N PRO A 64 -8.32 -9.63 -22.31
CA PRO A 64 -9.70 -9.35 -21.94
C PRO A 64 -10.72 -10.09 -22.82
N SER A 65 -10.32 -10.65 -23.97
CA SER A 65 -11.27 -11.22 -24.95
C SER A 65 -12.03 -12.45 -24.44
N THR A 66 -11.53 -13.05 -23.36
CA THR A 66 -12.13 -14.20 -22.68
C THR A 66 -13.04 -13.78 -21.51
N SER A 67 -13.04 -12.51 -21.14
CA SER A 67 -13.74 -12.01 -19.95
C SER A 67 -15.24 -11.86 -20.17
N THR A 68 -16.01 -12.14 -19.13
CA THR A 68 -17.47 -12.01 -19.17
C THR A 68 -17.88 -10.55 -19.33
N GLY A 69 -18.86 -10.28 -20.19
CA GLY A 69 -19.33 -8.91 -20.44
C GLY A 69 -18.40 -8.07 -21.33
N ASN A 70 -17.24 -8.61 -21.72
CA ASN A 70 -16.33 -7.82 -22.54
C ASN A 70 -16.88 -7.61 -23.96
N THR A 71 -16.91 -6.34 -24.36
CA THR A 71 -17.28 -5.86 -25.71
C THR A 71 -16.16 -5.06 -26.39
N ARG A 72 -14.99 -4.98 -25.76
CA ARG A 72 -13.87 -4.09 -26.07
C ARG A 72 -12.56 -4.88 -26.28
N SER A 73 -11.79 -4.46 -27.26
CA SER A 73 -10.41 -4.88 -27.43
C SER A 73 -9.50 -4.25 -26.37
N LYS A 74 -8.36 -4.88 -26.14
CA LYS A 74 -7.27 -4.35 -25.31
C LYS A 74 -6.86 -2.91 -25.67
N ALA A 75 -6.83 -2.57 -26.97
CA ALA A 75 -6.55 -1.22 -27.42
C ALA A 75 -7.65 -0.22 -27.01
N GLN A 76 -8.93 -0.63 -27.06
CA GLN A 76 -10.05 0.19 -26.60
C GLN A 76 -10.03 0.40 -25.08
N ILE A 77 -9.70 -0.65 -24.30
CA ILE A 77 -9.51 -0.54 -22.85
C ILE A 77 -8.44 0.50 -22.52
N CYS A 78 -7.31 0.44 -23.22
CA CYS A 78 -6.21 1.38 -23.02
C CYS A 78 -6.58 2.82 -23.38
N ALA A 79 -7.28 3.01 -24.50
CA ALA A 79 -7.80 4.31 -24.91
C ALA A 79 -8.83 4.85 -23.90
N ASP A 80 -9.51 3.95 -23.19
CA ASP A 80 -10.49 4.25 -22.13
C ASP A 80 -9.85 4.34 -20.73
N ASN A 81 -8.63 4.88 -20.66
CA ASN A 81 -7.86 5.07 -19.43
C ASN A 81 -7.60 3.80 -18.61
N GLY A 82 -7.68 2.62 -19.22
CA GLY A 82 -7.47 1.35 -18.53
C GLY A 82 -8.62 0.94 -17.62
N ARG A 83 -9.81 1.53 -17.78
CA ARG A 83 -11.01 1.11 -17.03
C ARG A 83 -11.48 -0.26 -17.49
N LEU A 84 -11.87 -1.08 -16.53
CA LEU A 84 -12.25 -2.48 -16.69
C LEU A 84 -13.66 -2.70 -16.17
N ASN A 85 -14.42 -3.59 -16.81
CA ASN A 85 -15.57 -4.19 -16.14
C ASN A 85 -15.10 -5.08 -14.97
N TRP A 86 -16.03 -5.54 -14.14
CA TRP A 86 -15.64 -6.24 -12.92
C TRP A 86 -14.95 -7.58 -13.19
N TYR A 87 -15.38 -8.32 -14.22
CA TYR A 87 -14.73 -9.58 -14.59
C TYR A 87 -13.34 -9.36 -15.20
N GLU A 88 -13.18 -8.32 -16.01
CA GLU A 88 -11.89 -7.89 -16.55
C GLU A 88 -10.93 -7.49 -15.42
N ALA A 89 -11.45 -6.89 -14.34
CA ALA A 89 -10.68 -6.55 -13.15
C ALA A 89 -10.14 -7.80 -12.43
N GLU A 90 -10.97 -8.84 -12.28
CA GLU A 90 -10.54 -10.13 -11.73
C GLU A 90 -9.48 -10.81 -12.62
N ASP A 91 -9.66 -10.76 -13.95
CA ASP A 91 -8.66 -11.29 -14.89
C ASP A 91 -7.34 -10.51 -14.81
N TRP A 92 -7.40 -9.18 -14.63
CA TRP A 92 -6.22 -8.35 -14.43
C TRP A 92 -5.48 -8.70 -13.13
N VAL A 93 -6.21 -8.90 -12.03
CA VAL A 93 -5.65 -9.38 -10.77
C VAL A 93 -5.00 -10.77 -10.94
N ALA A 94 -5.64 -11.67 -11.68
CA ALA A 94 -5.09 -12.99 -11.99
C ALA A 94 -3.76 -12.89 -12.77
N VAL A 95 -3.62 -11.90 -13.68
CA VAL A 95 -2.35 -11.61 -14.34
C VAL A 95 -1.28 -11.21 -13.32
N LEU A 96 -1.56 -10.26 -12.41
CA LEU A 96 -0.60 -9.86 -11.38
C LEU A 96 -0.11 -11.07 -10.56
N ASN A 97 -1.03 -11.96 -10.21
CA ASN A 97 -0.72 -13.16 -9.44
C ASN A 97 0.11 -14.17 -10.23
N SER A 98 -0.24 -14.41 -11.49
CA SER A 98 0.51 -15.32 -12.36
C SER A 98 1.96 -14.87 -12.59
N GLN A 99 2.19 -13.55 -12.61
CA GLN A 99 3.50 -12.95 -12.84
C GLN A 99 4.29 -12.71 -11.54
N SER A 100 3.72 -13.06 -10.38
CA SER A 100 4.29 -12.74 -9.06
C SER A 100 4.68 -11.25 -8.96
N TYR A 101 3.78 -10.36 -9.38
CA TYR A 101 4.08 -8.94 -9.52
C TYR A 101 4.61 -8.35 -8.21
N LEU A 102 5.75 -7.64 -8.30
CA LEU A 102 6.51 -7.11 -7.17
C LEU A 102 6.88 -8.15 -6.10
N GLY A 103 6.99 -9.43 -6.49
CA GLY A 103 7.34 -10.54 -5.61
C GLY A 103 6.16 -11.20 -4.90
N TYR A 104 4.92 -10.83 -5.25
CA TYR A 104 3.70 -11.31 -4.60
C TYR A 104 2.70 -11.88 -5.59
N ASN A 105 1.94 -12.89 -5.15
CA ASN A 105 0.97 -13.63 -5.95
C ASN A 105 -0.40 -13.79 -5.28
N ASP A 106 -0.68 -12.95 -4.30
CA ASP A 106 -1.89 -12.90 -3.46
C ASP A 106 -2.61 -11.54 -3.58
N TRP A 107 -2.49 -10.90 -4.76
CA TRP A 107 -3.24 -9.70 -5.12
C TRP A 107 -4.73 -10.02 -5.23
N ARG A 108 -5.57 -9.07 -4.81
CA ARG A 108 -7.03 -9.06 -4.97
C ARG A 108 -7.53 -7.64 -5.19
N GLN A 109 -8.76 -7.49 -5.66
CA GLN A 109 -9.44 -6.20 -5.57
C GLN A 109 -9.65 -5.80 -4.09
N PRO A 110 -9.82 -4.51 -3.77
CA PRO A 110 -10.15 -4.07 -2.43
C PRO A 110 -11.50 -4.62 -1.96
N GLU A 111 -11.68 -4.77 -0.66
CA GLU A 111 -12.93 -5.31 -0.09
C GLU A 111 -13.81 -4.23 0.53
N THR A 112 -15.12 -4.44 0.41
CA THR A 112 -16.19 -3.66 1.06
C THR A 112 -16.82 -4.48 2.18
N THR A 113 -16.46 -4.17 3.41
CA THR A 113 -17.07 -4.80 4.60
C THR A 113 -18.57 -4.51 4.65
N GLN A 114 -19.38 -5.55 4.87
CA GLN A 114 -20.82 -5.45 5.13
C GLN A 114 -21.20 -6.28 6.36
N PRO A 115 -22.07 -5.78 7.25
CA PRO A 115 -22.56 -4.40 7.31
C PRO A 115 -21.45 -3.40 7.72
N ASP A 116 -21.54 -2.17 7.24
CA ASP A 116 -20.67 -1.05 7.63
C ASP A 116 -21.50 0.08 8.27
N ALA A 117 -21.58 0.06 9.60
CA ALA A 117 -22.36 1.03 10.37
C ALA A 117 -21.83 2.48 10.28
N SER A 118 -20.65 2.72 9.69
CA SER A 118 -20.12 4.07 9.49
C SER A 118 -20.69 4.77 8.25
N CYS A 119 -21.23 4.01 7.31
CA CYS A 119 -21.90 4.55 6.13
C CYS A 119 -23.17 5.35 6.48
N SER A 120 -23.50 6.33 5.64
CA SER A 120 -24.66 7.20 5.87
C SER A 120 -26.02 6.56 5.62
N LEU A 121 -26.09 5.48 4.83
CA LEU A 121 -27.33 4.84 4.38
C LEU A 121 -27.30 3.33 4.61
N VAL A 122 -28.50 2.74 4.72
CA VAL A 122 -28.75 1.31 4.79
C VAL A 122 -29.91 1.02 3.85
N ASP A 123 -29.79 0.00 3.01
CA ASP A 123 -30.85 -0.39 2.08
C ASP A 123 -31.91 -1.30 2.75
N GLY A 124 -32.92 -1.72 1.98
CA GLY A 124 -33.97 -2.63 2.47
C GLY A 124 -33.48 -4.06 2.79
N SER A 125 -32.26 -4.40 2.42
CA SER A 125 -31.62 -5.70 2.62
C SER A 125 -30.58 -5.71 3.74
N SER A 126 -30.43 -4.59 4.47
CA SER A 126 -29.43 -4.37 5.52
C SER A 126 -27.98 -4.24 5.02
N GLN A 127 -27.79 -3.85 3.76
CA GLN A 127 -26.48 -3.48 3.22
C GLN A 127 -26.26 -1.97 3.39
N ASN A 128 -25.05 -1.60 3.80
CA ASN A 128 -24.64 -0.23 4.08
C ASN A 128 -23.96 0.41 2.88
N TYR A 129 -24.35 1.64 2.56
CA TYR A 129 -23.85 2.38 1.41
C TYR A 129 -23.90 3.89 1.66
N GLY A 130 -23.39 4.67 0.72
CA GLY A 130 -23.39 6.12 0.73
C GLY A 130 -22.07 6.73 1.19
N TYR A 131 -22.15 7.85 1.92
CA TYR A 131 -21.00 8.65 2.32
C TYR A 131 -20.40 8.18 3.65
N ARG A 132 -19.13 8.57 3.89
CA ARG A 132 -18.41 8.36 5.15
C ARG A 132 -18.23 6.89 5.57
N CYS A 133 -18.38 5.96 4.63
CA CYS A 133 -18.03 4.56 4.84
C CYS A 133 -16.53 4.42 5.16
N THR A 134 -16.21 3.80 6.29
CA THR A 134 -14.85 3.60 6.82
C THR A 134 -14.54 2.14 7.12
N GLY A 135 -15.51 1.24 6.93
CA GLY A 135 -15.32 -0.20 7.09
C GLY A 135 -14.77 -0.88 5.82
N SER A 136 -15.00 -0.32 4.63
CA SER A 136 -14.39 -0.78 3.38
C SER A 136 -12.94 -0.32 3.26
N GLU A 137 -12.11 -1.06 2.54
CA GLU A 137 -10.69 -0.71 2.37
C GLU A 137 -10.51 0.61 1.61
N LEU A 138 -11.28 0.82 0.53
CA LEU A 138 -11.27 2.07 -0.23
C LEU A 138 -11.90 3.23 0.55
N GLY A 139 -13.01 2.97 1.26
CA GLY A 139 -13.67 3.99 2.09
C GLY A 139 -12.80 4.43 3.27
N HIS A 140 -12.16 3.49 3.96
CA HIS A 140 -11.18 3.79 5.00
C HIS A 140 -9.99 4.58 4.44
N LEU A 141 -9.43 4.16 3.30
CA LEU A 141 -8.33 4.86 2.67
C LEU A 141 -8.70 6.33 2.39
N PHE A 142 -9.86 6.56 1.78
CA PHE A 142 -10.31 7.90 1.39
C PHE A 142 -10.66 8.78 2.61
N ASN A 143 -11.53 8.28 3.50
CA ASN A 143 -12.10 9.06 4.60
C ASN A 143 -11.13 9.21 5.79
N VAL A 144 -10.33 8.17 6.08
CA VAL A 144 -9.49 8.10 7.29
C VAL A 144 -8.02 8.31 6.94
N SER A 145 -7.45 7.48 6.08
CA SER A 145 -6.00 7.49 5.82
C SER A 145 -5.56 8.74 5.05
N LEU A 146 -6.35 9.19 4.08
CA LEU A 146 -6.07 10.37 3.25
C LEU A 146 -6.82 11.63 3.72
N GLY A 147 -7.87 11.49 4.51
CA GLY A 147 -8.66 12.62 5.03
C GLY A 147 -9.28 13.46 3.92
N ASN A 148 -9.74 12.83 2.85
CA ASN A 148 -10.47 13.54 1.80
C ASN A 148 -11.87 13.96 2.29
N PRO A 149 -12.38 15.12 1.85
CA PRO A 149 -13.76 15.51 2.15
C PRO A 149 -14.76 14.61 1.41
N ASN A 150 -15.99 14.49 1.93
CA ASN A 150 -17.12 13.97 1.15
C ASN A 150 -17.91 15.13 0.55
N GLU A 151 -18.64 14.88 -0.54
CA GLU A 151 -19.49 15.89 -1.18
C GLU A 151 -20.49 16.51 -0.20
N VAL A 152 -21.10 15.68 0.65
CA VAL A 152 -22.07 16.11 1.68
C VAL A 152 -21.50 17.04 2.75
N ASP A 153 -20.17 17.11 2.89
CA ASP A 153 -19.50 17.88 3.93
C ASP A 153 -19.04 19.25 3.46
N ASN A 154 -18.59 19.35 2.20
CA ASN A 154 -17.85 20.52 1.72
C ASN A 154 -18.16 20.91 0.27
N SER A 155 -19.16 20.30 -0.38
CA SER A 155 -19.52 20.57 -1.78
C SER A 155 -18.32 20.57 -2.74
N CYS A 156 -17.38 19.64 -2.53
CA CYS A 156 -16.12 19.59 -3.25
C CYS A 156 -16.28 19.28 -4.75
N PHE A 157 -17.47 18.88 -5.20
CA PHE A 157 -17.74 18.51 -6.60
C PHE A 157 -17.61 19.67 -7.60
N GLY A 158 -17.60 20.94 -7.15
CA GLY A 158 -17.59 22.10 -8.06
C GLY A 158 -16.30 22.32 -8.86
N VAL A 159 -15.17 21.73 -8.46
CA VAL A 159 -13.86 21.95 -9.10
C VAL A 159 -13.07 20.65 -9.15
N TYR A 160 -12.62 20.24 -10.34
CA TYR A 160 -11.73 19.08 -10.52
C TYR A 160 -10.43 19.25 -9.71
N PRO A 161 -9.92 18.23 -8.98
CA PRO A 161 -10.33 16.81 -8.94
C PRO A 161 -11.41 16.47 -7.91
N HIS A 162 -12.41 17.34 -7.77
CA HIS A 162 -13.57 17.17 -6.91
C HIS A 162 -13.18 16.94 -5.43
N CYS A 163 -13.68 15.86 -4.83
CA CYS A 163 -13.40 15.51 -3.44
C CYS A 163 -12.07 14.76 -3.25
N LEU A 164 -11.36 14.41 -4.33
CA LEU A 164 -10.03 13.82 -4.26
C LEU A 164 -8.94 14.89 -4.05
N GLN A 165 -8.85 15.44 -2.84
CA GLN A 165 -7.93 16.54 -2.52
C GLN A 165 -6.57 16.09 -1.98
N ASN A 166 -6.50 14.87 -1.45
CA ASN A 166 -5.33 14.25 -0.84
C ASN A 166 -5.13 12.85 -1.43
N THR A 167 -3.98 12.64 -2.07
CA THR A 167 -3.59 11.33 -2.62
C THR A 167 -2.46 10.66 -1.83
N GLY A 168 -1.93 11.35 -0.81
CA GLY A 168 -0.88 10.80 0.05
C GLY A 168 0.31 10.26 -0.75
N PRO A 169 0.80 9.05 -0.46
CA PRO A 169 1.96 8.48 -1.16
C PRO A 169 1.62 7.80 -2.49
N PHE A 170 0.37 7.88 -2.95
CA PHE A 170 -0.10 7.19 -4.15
C PHE A 170 0.07 8.03 -5.42
N SER A 171 0.32 7.34 -6.54
CA SER A 171 0.39 7.94 -7.88
C SER A 171 -0.79 7.50 -8.72
N ASN A 172 -1.14 8.30 -9.73
CA ASN A 172 -2.20 8.01 -10.71
C ASN A 172 -3.59 7.73 -10.10
N MET A 173 -3.85 8.22 -8.88
CA MET A 173 -5.19 8.16 -8.30
C MET A 173 -6.14 9.00 -9.13
N GLN A 174 -7.25 8.38 -9.55
CA GLN A 174 -8.22 8.98 -10.45
C GLN A 174 -9.36 9.56 -9.64
N SER A 175 -9.76 10.81 -9.88
CA SER A 175 -11.01 11.36 -9.35
C SER A 175 -12.20 10.76 -10.09
N PHE A 176 -12.51 9.50 -9.77
CA PHE A 176 -13.57 8.69 -10.34
C PHE A 176 -13.85 7.48 -9.43
N THR A 177 -14.60 6.52 -9.94
CA THR A 177 -14.96 5.29 -9.26
C THR A 177 -13.96 4.14 -9.42
N TYR A 178 -13.76 3.40 -8.33
CA TYR A 178 -12.97 2.18 -8.24
C TYR A 178 -13.82 0.97 -7.84
N TRP A 179 -13.59 -0.17 -8.47
CA TRP A 179 -14.24 -1.43 -8.10
C TRP A 179 -13.77 -1.94 -6.73
N SER A 180 -14.69 -2.62 -6.05
CA SER A 180 -14.43 -3.55 -4.95
C SER A 180 -14.58 -4.98 -5.46
N GLY A 181 -13.81 -5.90 -4.89
CA GLY A 181 -13.96 -7.35 -5.09
C GLY A 181 -15.20 -7.93 -4.41
N THR A 182 -15.89 -7.15 -3.57
CA THR A 182 -17.08 -7.60 -2.87
C THR A 182 -18.33 -7.50 -3.76
N GLU A 183 -18.94 -8.65 -4.03
CA GLU A 183 -20.25 -8.73 -4.68
C GLU A 183 -21.36 -8.18 -3.76
N TYR A 184 -22.37 -7.55 -4.37
CA TYR A 184 -23.58 -7.15 -3.66
C TYR A 184 -24.44 -8.40 -3.41
N ALA A 185 -24.35 -8.95 -2.20
CA ALA A 185 -24.97 -10.23 -1.83
C ALA A 185 -26.47 -10.39 -2.21
N PRO A 186 -27.33 -9.37 -2.10
CA PRO A 186 -28.74 -9.49 -2.50
C PRO A 186 -28.95 -9.67 -4.01
N LEU A 187 -28.05 -9.14 -4.84
CA LEU A 187 -28.09 -9.27 -6.29
C LEU A 187 -26.66 -9.44 -6.86
N PRO A 188 -26.10 -10.66 -6.89
CA PRO A 188 -24.70 -10.91 -7.24
C PRO A 188 -24.30 -10.60 -8.69
N THR A 189 -25.21 -10.07 -9.53
CA THR A 189 -24.84 -9.45 -10.81
C THR A 189 -24.23 -8.06 -10.62
N PHE A 190 -24.25 -7.54 -9.39
CA PHE A 190 -23.67 -6.27 -8.96
C PHE A 190 -22.46 -6.50 -8.04
N ALA A 191 -21.55 -5.54 -8.05
CA ALA A 191 -20.44 -5.46 -7.10
C ALA A 191 -20.34 -4.05 -6.54
N PHE A 192 -19.77 -3.92 -5.35
CA PHE A 192 -19.55 -2.62 -4.74
C PHE A 192 -18.48 -1.82 -5.50
N TYR A 193 -18.59 -0.51 -5.40
CA TYR A 193 -17.57 0.43 -5.83
C TYR A 193 -17.38 1.54 -4.79
N PHE A 194 -16.30 2.30 -4.92
CA PHE A 194 -16.11 3.55 -4.19
C PHE A 194 -15.76 4.70 -5.15
N GLY A 195 -16.56 5.77 -5.12
CA GLY A 195 -16.36 7.01 -5.85
C GLY A 195 -15.41 7.94 -5.12
N THR A 196 -14.19 8.11 -5.61
CA THR A 196 -13.21 9.02 -4.98
C THR A 196 -13.42 10.48 -5.37
N ASP A 197 -14.22 10.74 -6.40
CA ASP A 197 -14.64 12.08 -6.82
C ASP A 197 -15.64 12.73 -5.87
N ASN A 198 -16.42 11.93 -5.12
CA ASN A 198 -17.42 12.45 -4.17
C ASN A 198 -17.42 11.79 -2.77
N GLY A 199 -16.72 10.67 -2.59
CA GLY A 199 -16.69 9.90 -1.35
C GLY A 199 -17.86 8.92 -1.17
N TYR A 200 -18.57 8.59 -2.26
CA TYR A 200 -19.77 7.76 -2.21
C TYR A 200 -19.46 6.28 -2.51
N GLN A 201 -19.94 5.38 -1.64
CA GLN A 201 -19.91 3.94 -1.84
C GLN A 201 -21.28 3.47 -2.31
N ASP A 202 -21.34 2.66 -3.36
CA ASP A 202 -22.58 2.06 -3.87
C ASP A 202 -22.28 0.76 -4.61
N GLU A 203 -23.28 0.13 -5.20
CA GLU A 203 -23.11 -0.98 -6.12
C GLU A 203 -23.35 -0.60 -7.59
N ASP A 204 -22.74 -1.35 -8.51
CA ASP A 204 -23.00 -1.25 -9.94
C ASP A 204 -22.89 -2.62 -10.63
N VAL A 205 -23.44 -2.71 -11.84
CA VAL A 205 -23.51 -3.94 -12.63
C VAL A 205 -22.12 -4.35 -13.15
N LYS A 206 -21.80 -5.64 -12.99
CA LYS A 206 -20.44 -6.17 -13.22
C LYS A 206 -19.99 -6.22 -14.68
N ASP A 207 -20.91 -6.41 -15.63
CA ASP A 207 -20.60 -6.73 -17.03
C ASP A 207 -20.74 -5.56 -18.01
N VAL A 208 -21.29 -4.42 -17.57
CA VAL A 208 -21.52 -3.23 -18.43
C VAL A 208 -20.72 -2.02 -17.99
N SER A 209 -20.57 -1.80 -16.68
CA SER A 209 -19.84 -0.64 -16.15
C SER A 209 -18.33 -0.86 -16.21
N ASN A 210 -17.59 0.18 -16.62
CA ASN A 210 -16.12 0.14 -16.71
C ASN A 210 -15.52 1.14 -15.72
N LEU A 211 -14.90 0.63 -14.65
CA LEU A 211 -14.37 1.43 -13.54
C LEU A 211 -12.87 1.17 -13.36
N PHE A 212 -12.21 1.95 -12.50
CA PHE A 212 -10.79 1.71 -12.20
C PHE A 212 -10.61 0.54 -11.23
N VAL A 213 -9.43 -0.07 -11.28
CA VAL A 213 -9.08 -1.22 -10.44
C VAL A 213 -7.81 -0.89 -9.68
N TRP A 214 -7.83 -1.10 -8.37
CA TRP A 214 -6.69 -0.81 -7.50
C TRP A 214 -6.35 -2.00 -6.61
N PRO A 215 -5.57 -2.96 -7.13
CA PRO A 215 -5.26 -4.18 -6.40
C PRO A 215 -4.51 -3.93 -5.08
N VAL A 216 -4.86 -4.73 -4.09
CA VAL A 216 -4.30 -4.80 -2.74
C VAL A 216 -3.96 -6.24 -2.40
N ARG A 217 -3.11 -6.43 -1.39
CA ARG A 217 -2.86 -7.75 -0.80
C ARG A 217 -2.98 -7.70 0.71
N GLY A 218 -3.29 -8.84 1.31
CA GLY A 218 -3.32 -8.98 2.76
C GLY A 218 -1.92 -8.90 3.38
N GLY A 219 -1.84 -8.33 4.58
CA GLY A 219 -0.60 -8.20 5.33
C GLY A 219 0.33 -7.09 4.85
N GLN A 220 1.42 -6.95 5.60
CA GLN A 220 2.47 -5.95 5.34
C GLN A 220 3.54 -6.54 4.41
N SER A 221 3.93 -5.76 3.41
CA SER A 221 5.05 -6.08 2.54
C SER A 221 6.37 -5.66 3.18
N ALA A 222 7.47 -6.33 2.82
CA ALA A 222 8.79 -5.97 3.30
C ALA A 222 9.13 -4.50 2.99
N VAL A 223 9.80 -3.82 3.91
CA VAL A 223 10.30 -2.46 3.70
C VAL A 223 11.61 -2.54 2.92
N ALA A 224 11.81 -1.66 1.94
CA ALA A 224 13.08 -1.57 1.26
C ALA A 224 14.21 -1.36 2.28
N PRO A 225 15.35 -2.07 2.19
CA PRO A 225 16.46 -1.83 3.11
C PRO A 225 16.87 -0.37 2.98
N THR A 226 16.72 0.39 4.07
CA THR A 226 17.39 1.68 4.19
C THR A 226 18.87 1.38 3.99
N THR A 227 19.49 2.05 3.03
CA THR A 227 20.91 1.88 2.73
C THR A 227 21.66 1.79 4.05
N ALA A 228 22.29 0.64 4.28
CA ALA A 228 23.05 0.38 5.50
C ALA A 228 23.91 1.62 5.74
N GLN A 229 23.68 2.31 6.87
CA GLN A 229 24.50 3.46 7.24
C GLN A 229 25.94 3.01 7.05
N ALA A 230 26.66 3.69 6.15
CA ALA A 230 28.07 3.42 5.95
C ALA A 230 28.67 3.44 7.36
N ILE A 231 29.11 2.29 7.86
CA ILE A 231 29.90 2.24 9.08
C ILE A 231 31.00 3.25 8.80
N PRO A 232 31.10 4.37 9.54
CA PRO A 232 32.18 5.31 9.30
C PRO A 232 33.43 4.46 9.44
N ALA A 233 34.14 4.28 8.31
CA ALA A 233 35.38 3.54 8.31
C ALA A 233 36.20 4.16 9.44
N LEU A 234 36.42 3.40 10.51
CA LEU A 234 37.27 3.82 11.61
C LEU A 234 38.62 4.10 10.97
N GLY A 235 38.85 5.38 10.66
CA GLY A 235 39.97 5.80 9.84
C GLY A 235 41.24 5.29 10.48
N GLY A 236 42.02 4.53 9.72
CA GLY A 236 43.49 4.39 9.79
C GLY A 236 44.21 4.13 11.12
N PHE A 237 43.56 4.12 12.28
CA PHE A 237 44.21 4.04 13.59
C PHE A 237 43.92 2.70 14.29
N GLY A 238 42.91 1.95 13.85
CA GLY A 238 42.60 0.61 14.37
C GLY A 238 43.66 -0.46 14.02
N LEU A 239 44.46 -0.25 12.96
CA LEU A 239 45.51 -1.19 12.56
C LEU A 239 46.86 -0.94 13.26
N VAL A 240 47.06 0.22 13.88
CA VAL A 240 48.28 0.47 14.69
C VAL A 240 48.16 -0.18 16.08
N ALA A 241 46.93 -0.28 16.62
CA ALA A 241 46.67 -0.93 17.91
C ALA A 241 46.81 -2.47 17.86
N LEU A 242 46.62 -3.11 16.70
CA LEU A 242 46.85 -4.56 16.56
C LEU A 242 48.33 -4.91 16.30
N GLY A 243 49.10 -4.02 15.67
CA GLY A 243 50.54 -4.20 15.45
C GLY A 243 51.39 -4.03 16.71
N ALA A 244 51.02 -3.07 17.58
CA ALA A 244 51.73 -2.84 18.84
C ALA A 244 51.50 -3.93 19.90
N LEU A 245 50.39 -4.68 19.81
CA LEU A 245 50.06 -5.76 20.75
C LEU A 245 50.77 -7.09 20.43
N LEU A 246 51.19 -7.29 19.17
CA LEU A 246 51.93 -8.49 18.76
C LEU A 246 53.46 -8.36 18.90
N ALA A 247 54.01 -7.14 18.88
CA ALA A 247 55.42 -6.92 19.18
C ALA A 247 55.74 -7.02 20.69
N GLY A 248 54.76 -6.76 21.57
CA GLY A 248 54.91 -6.89 23.03
C GLY A 248 54.93 -8.34 23.54
N LEU A 249 54.36 -9.29 22.81
CA LEU A 249 54.26 -10.70 23.23
C LEU A 249 55.43 -11.58 22.76
N ALA A 250 56.30 -11.09 21.87
CA ALA A 250 57.54 -11.79 21.49
C ALA A 250 58.72 -11.51 22.44
N GLY A 251 58.69 -10.41 23.20
CA GLY A 251 59.77 -10.03 24.12
C GLY A 251 59.76 -10.74 25.47
N TRP A 252 58.64 -11.35 25.89
CA TRP A 252 58.51 -11.90 27.25
C TRP A 252 58.86 -13.40 27.35
N ARG A 253 59.05 -14.11 26.24
CA ARG A 253 59.32 -15.56 26.25
C ARG A 253 60.80 -15.97 26.25
N ILE A 254 61.75 -15.03 26.30
CA ILE A 254 63.21 -15.35 26.32
C ILE A 254 63.85 -15.19 27.73
N ARG A 255 63.09 -14.82 28.78
CA ARG A 255 63.67 -14.54 30.12
C ARG A 255 63.23 -15.45 31.29
N LEU A 256 62.59 -16.61 31.04
CA LEU A 256 62.15 -17.50 32.14
C LEU A 256 62.54 -18.97 31.97
N PHE A 257 63.67 -19.24 31.30
CA PHE A 257 64.43 -20.48 31.49
C PHE A 257 65.93 -20.13 31.56
N GLY A 258 66.33 -19.68 32.73
CA GLY A 258 67.69 -19.49 33.22
C GLY A 258 67.61 -19.50 34.74
#